data_AF-A0A2E2W834-F1
#
_entry.id   AF-A0A2E2W834-F1
#
_cell.length_a   1.000
_cell.length_b   1.000
_cell.length_c   1.000
_cell.angle_alpha   90.00
_cell.angle_beta   90.00
_cell.angle_gamma   90.00
#
_symmetry.space_group_name_H-M   'P 1'
#
loop_
_entity.id
_entity.type
_entity.pdbx_description
1 polymer ?
#
loop_
_entity_poly.entity_id
_entity_poly.type
_entity_poly.pdbx_seq_one_letter_code
_entity_poly.pdbx_strand_id
1 'polypeptide(L)' 'WDGTYNGNPLPSSDYWFLVEYKENESQKEFRGHFTLKR' A
#
# COMPACT_ATOMS: atom_id res chain seq x y z
N TRP A 1 5.61 -4.98 -2.83
CA TRP A 1 6.46 -3.78 -2.97
C TRP A 1 7.89 -4.18 -2.68
N ASP A 2 8.79 -3.85 -3.60
CA ASP A 2 10.25 -4.03 -3.54
C ASP A 2 10.94 -3.07 -2.54
N GLY A 3 10.17 -2.28 -1.77
CA GLY A 3 10.69 -1.40 -0.72
C GLY A 3 11.31 -0.11 -1.23
N THR A 4 11.14 0.20 -2.52
CA THR A 4 11.64 1.44 -3.14
C THR A 4 10.50 2.39 -3.50
N TYR A 5 10.63 3.66 -3.15
CA TYR A 5 9.71 4.73 -3.55
C TYR A 5 10.46 5.74 -4.41
N ASN A 6 10.00 5.92 -5.66
CA ASN A 6 10.69 6.77 -6.64
C ASN A 6 12.20 6.45 -6.77
N GLY A 7 12.56 5.16 -6.71
CA GLY A 7 13.94 4.68 -6.78
C GLY A 7 14.75 4.82 -5.48
N ASN A 8 14.18 5.36 -4.41
CA ASN A 8 14.85 5.48 -3.12
C ASN A 8 14.39 4.38 -2.15
N PRO A 9 15.31 3.70 -1.44
CA PRO A 9 14.95 2.70 -0.44
C PRO A 9 14.22 3.37 0.71
N LEU A 10 13.09 2.81 1.08
CA LEU A 10 12.32 3.29 2.20
C LEU A 10 12.83 2.72 3.54
N PRO A 11 12.65 3.46 4.63
CA PRO A 11 13.00 2.97 5.96
C PRO A 11 12.16 1.74 6.34
N SER A 12 12.71 0.89 7.19
CA SER A 12 11.94 -0.20 7.80
C SER A 12 10.91 0.37 8.76
N SER A 13 9.66 0.44 8.31
CA SER A 13 8.54 1.05 9.01
C SER A 13 7.22 0.37 8.63
N ASP A 14 6.14 0.77 9.29
CA ASP A 14 4.77 0.36 8.97
C ASP A 14 4.17 1.27 7.89
N TYR A 15 3.69 0.67 6.81
CA TYR A 15 3.13 1.35 5.66
C TYR A 15 1.67 0.97 5.48
N TRP A 16 0.83 1.98 5.30
CA TRP A 16 -0.60 1.84 5.06
C TRP A 16 -0.91 2.07 3.59
N PHE A 17 -1.85 1.30 3.06
CA PHE A 17 -2.35 1.48 1.71
C PHE A 17 -3.87 1.44 1.67
N LEU A 18 -4.42 2.24 0.78
CA LEU A 18 -5.83 2.30 0.45
C LEU A 18 -5.96 1.98 -1.04
N VAL A 19 -6.78 0.99 -1.37
CA VAL A 19 -7.18 0.67 -2.74
C VAL A 19 -8.65 1.03 -2.87
N GLU A 20 -8.93 2.02 -3.70
CA GLU A 20 -10.30 2.36 -4.09
C GLU A 20 -10.57 1.75 -5.46
N TYR A 21 -11.57 0.88 -5.55
CA TYR A 21 -11.95 0.24 -6.80
C TYR A 21 -13.46 0.19 -6.95
N LYS A 22 -13.95 0.19 -8.19
CA LYS A 22 -15.37 0.03 -8.49
C LYS A 22 -15.62 -1.39 -8.94
N GLU A 23 -16.50 -2.11 -8.25
CA GLU A 23 -16.96 -3.44 -8.62
C GLU A 23 -18.47 -3.38 -8.83
N ASN A 24 -18.95 -3.65 -10.05
CA ASN A 24 -20.38 -3.65 -10.41
C ASN A 24 -21.13 -2.40 -9.91
N GLU A 25 -20.66 -1.21 -10.33
CA GLU A 25 -21.21 0.11 -9.97
C GLU A 25 -21.13 0.49 -8.47
N SER A 26 -20.67 -0.44 -7.62
CA SER A 26 -20.42 -0.19 -6.20
C SER A 26 -18.96 0.21 -5.98
N GLN A 27 -18.75 1.37 -5.36
CA GLN A 27 -17.41 1.80 -4.94
C GLN A 27 -17.03 1.03 -3.68
N LYS A 28 -15.91 0.30 -3.76
CA LYS A 28 -15.31 -0.44 -2.66
C LYS A 28 -13.98 0.17 -2.30
N GLU A 29 -13.71 0.19 -1.00
CA GLU A 29 -12.45 0.61 -0.43
C GLU A 29 -11.83 -0.58 0.30
N PHE A 30 -10.56 -0.85 0.02
CA PHE A 30 -9.78 -1.84 0.73
C PHE A 30 -8.61 -1.14 1.40
N ARG A 31 -8.54 -1.25 2.73
CA ARG A 31 -7.48 -0.66 3.55
C ARG A 31 -6.66 -1.78 4.15
N GLY A 32 -5.34 -1.67 4.06
CA GLY A 32 -4.41 -2.62 4.64
C GLY A 32 -3.12 -1.93 5.07
N HIS A 33 -2.30 -2.67 5.82
CA HIS A 33 -0.95 -2.25 6.14
C HIS A 33 0.02 -3.40 5.98
N PHE A 34 1.27 -3.08 5.75
CA PHE A 34 2.37 -4.03 5.80
C PHE A 34 3.58 -3.36 6.44
N THR A 35 4.39 -4.14 7.14
CA THR A 35 5.63 -3.68 7.75
C THR A 35 6.79 -4.04 6.84
N LEU A 36 7.59 -3.05 6.45
CA LEU A 36 8.90 -3.29 5.84
C LEU A 36 9.88 -3.62 6.97
N LYS A 37 10.31 -4.89 7.05
CA LYS A 37 11.41 -5.32 7.94
C LYS A 37 12.67 -5.58 7.10
N ARG A 38 13.83 -5.24 7.65
CA ARG A 38 15.15 -5.45 7.04
C ARG A 38 15.89 -6.59 7.73
#